data_AF-A0A916Q5X6-F1
#
_entry.id   AF-A0A916Q5X6-F1
#
_cell.length_a   1.000
_cell.length_b   1.000
_cell.length_c   1.000
_cell.angle_alpha   90.00
_cell.angle_beta   90.00
_cell.angle_gamma   90.00
#
_symmetry.space_group_name_H-M   'P 1'
#
loop_
_entity.id
_entity.type
_entity.pdbx_description
1 polymer ?
#
loop_
_entity_poly.entity_id
_entity_poly.type
_entity_poly.pdbx_seq_one_letter_code
_entity_poly.pdbx_strand_id
1 'polypeptide(L)'
;MGSVATWRTFEYCLDYFRYFMPSSGSLTTDGDYMASIVEKSGHDWNDFFIFAASGTDDFAYSSFKQQIDAMREEDVFHYADNETEGNLYFLEQEGGTHNGRYAEQYFYNGLCWIWNE
;
A
#
# COMPACT_ATOMS: atom_id res chain seq x y z
N MET A 1 -8.36 -8.45 -7.10
CA MET A 1 -9.61 -7.65 -7.01
C MET A 1 -9.73 -6.90 -5.69
N GLY A 2 -9.60 -7.55 -4.51
CA GLY A 2 -9.67 -6.85 -3.22
C GLY A 2 -8.70 -5.67 -3.08
N SER A 3 -7.46 -5.82 -3.55
CA SER A 3 -6.47 -4.72 -3.56
C SER A 3 -6.92 -3.47 -4.30
N VAL A 4 -7.55 -3.63 -5.49
CA VAL A 4 -8.08 -2.49 -6.25
C VAL A 4 -9.22 -1.81 -5.50
N ALA A 5 -10.05 -2.58 -4.78
CA ALA A 5 -11.04 -2.00 -3.90
C ALA A 5 -10.39 -1.20 -2.75
N THR A 6 -9.32 -1.72 -2.13
CA THR A 6 -8.55 -0.98 -1.11
C THR A 6 -8.00 0.34 -1.66
N TRP A 7 -7.45 0.35 -2.88
CA TRP A 7 -6.99 1.59 -3.52
C TRP A 7 -8.11 2.58 -3.82
N ARG A 8 -9.30 2.09 -4.20
CA ARG A 8 -10.47 2.98 -4.36
C ARG A 8 -11.01 3.47 -3.01
N THR A 9 -10.89 2.70 -1.95
CA THR A 9 -11.17 3.17 -0.58
C THR A 9 -10.15 4.24 -0.16
N PHE A 10 -8.88 4.07 -0.50
CA PHE A 10 -7.87 5.11 -0.32
C PHE A 10 -8.23 6.39 -1.10
N GLU A 11 -8.68 6.25 -2.35
CA GLU A 11 -9.06 7.39 -3.18
C GLU A 11 -10.24 8.21 -2.63
N TYR A 12 -11.25 7.54 -2.07
CA TYR A 12 -12.54 8.18 -1.76
C TYR A 12 -12.90 8.23 -0.28
N CYS A 13 -12.09 7.64 0.61
CA CYS A 13 -12.47 7.44 2.01
C CYS A 13 -11.32 7.69 3.01
N LEU A 14 -10.35 8.54 2.68
CA LEU A 14 -9.29 8.94 3.63
C LEU A 14 -9.86 9.50 4.95
N ASP A 15 -10.98 10.22 4.89
CA ASP A 15 -11.69 10.72 6.08
C ASP A 15 -12.12 9.62 7.07
N TYR A 16 -12.24 8.37 6.61
CA TYR A 16 -12.81 7.26 7.38
C TYR A 16 -11.81 6.18 7.74
N PHE A 17 -10.69 6.09 7.03
CA PHE A 17 -9.72 5.02 7.19
C PHE A 17 -8.31 5.58 7.26
N ARG A 18 -7.60 5.22 8.33
CA ARG A 18 -6.17 5.50 8.49
C ARG A 18 -5.29 4.43 7.83
N TYR A 19 -5.66 3.15 7.96
CA TYR A 19 -4.80 2.03 7.56
C TYR A 19 -5.29 1.33 6.31
N PHE A 20 -4.39 1.11 5.35
CA PHE A 20 -4.67 0.44 4.09
C PHE A 20 -3.69 -0.72 3.88
N MET A 21 -4.22 -1.91 3.59
CA MET A 21 -3.41 -3.12 3.35
C MET A 21 -3.68 -3.73 1.96
N PRO A 22 -3.30 -3.05 0.86
CA PRO A 22 -3.44 -3.58 -0.48
C PRO A 22 -2.44 -4.73 -0.73
N SER A 23 -2.89 -5.81 -1.37
CA SER A 23 -2.01 -6.93 -1.74
C SER A 23 -2.26 -7.48 -3.14
N SER A 24 -1.21 -7.60 -3.95
CA SER A 24 -1.26 -8.22 -5.29
C SER A 24 -2.32 -7.61 -6.22
N GLY A 25 -2.36 -6.28 -6.35
CA GLY A 25 -3.15 -5.61 -7.38
C GLY A 25 -3.02 -4.10 -7.36
N SER A 26 -2.63 -3.50 -8.49
CA SER A 26 -2.47 -2.06 -8.68
C SER A 26 -3.73 -1.39 -9.19
N LEU A 27 -3.89 -0.12 -8.86
CA LEU A 27 -4.85 0.83 -9.42
C LEU A 27 -4.29 1.53 -10.68
N THR A 28 -3.03 1.94 -10.63
CA THR A 28 -2.31 2.68 -11.68
C THR A 28 -0.81 2.38 -11.58
N THR A 29 0.03 3.03 -12.39
CA THR A 29 1.49 3.10 -12.20
C THR A 29 1.99 4.56 -12.22
N ASP A 30 1.07 5.49 -11.99
CA ASP A 30 1.27 6.93 -12.04
C ASP A 30 1.37 7.46 -10.60
N GLY A 31 2.58 7.87 -10.20
CA GLY A 31 2.89 8.42 -8.88
C GLY A 31 2.15 9.73 -8.63
N ASP A 32 2.22 10.67 -9.59
CA ASP A 32 1.52 11.95 -9.56
C ASP A 32 0.01 11.78 -9.29
N TYR A 33 -0.62 10.79 -9.95
CA TYR A 33 -2.04 10.51 -9.70
C TYR A 33 -2.28 10.07 -8.25
N MET A 34 -1.46 9.16 -7.72
CA MET A 34 -1.56 8.69 -6.34
C MET A 34 -1.30 9.82 -5.33
N ALA A 35 -0.32 10.69 -5.58
CA ALA A 35 -0.06 11.85 -4.74
C ALA A 35 -1.25 12.83 -4.76
N SER A 36 -1.82 13.07 -5.95
CA SER A 36 -2.96 13.97 -6.11
C SER A 36 -4.22 13.53 -5.35
N ILE A 37 -4.34 12.24 -5.01
CA ILE A 37 -5.42 11.74 -4.13
C ILE A 37 -5.28 12.35 -2.74
N VAL A 38 -4.08 12.26 -2.17
CA VAL A 38 -3.76 12.79 -0.83
C VAL A 38 -3.94 14.30 -0.82
N GLU A 39 -3.33 15.00 -1.78
CA GLU A 39 -3.42 16.46 -1.89
C GLU A 39 -4.87 16.97 -1.96
N LYS A 40 -5.71 16.34 -2.79
CA LYS A 40 -7.12 16.76 -2.96
C LYS A 40 -7.97 16.42 -1.75
N SER A 41 -7.58 15.42 -0.96
CA SER A 41 -8.27 15.05 0.27
C SER A 41 -7.99 16.02 1.42
N GLY A 42 -6.90 16.79 1.35
CA GLY A 42 -6.48 17.71 2.40
C GLY A 42 -5.79 17.04 3.60
N HIS A 43 -5.44 15.76 3.49
CA HIS A 43 -4.67 15.02 4.49
C HIS A 43 -3.17 15.25 4.29
N ASP A 44 -2.41 15.10 5.37
CA ASP A 44 -0.95 15.11 5.37
C ASP A 44 -0.40 13.66 5.40
N TRP A 45 0.90 13.49 5.18
CA TRP A 45 1.55 12.18 5.07
C TRP A 45 1.32 11.31 6.33
N ASN A 46 1.20 11.92 7.50
CA ASN A 46 1.05 11.21 8.78
C ASN A 46 -0.41 10.90 9.18
N ASP A 47 -1.40 11.24 8.34
CA ASP A 47 -2.81 10.95 8.59
C ASP A 47 -3.23 9.53 8.18
N PHE A 48 -2.45 8.87 7.33
CA PHE A 48 -2.70 7.52 6.83
C PHE A 48 -1.44 6.65 6.86
N PHE A 49 -1.61 5.34 6.67
CA PHE A 49 -0.52 4.38 6.54
C PHE A 49 -0.89 3.25 5.58
N ILE A 50 0.06 2.88 4.71
CA ILE A 50 -0.11 1.87 3.65
C ILE A 50 0.90 0.74 3.86
N PHE A 51 0.38 -0.44 4.18
CA PHE A 51 1.15 -1.70 4.15
C PHE A 51 0.85 -2.45 2.84
N ALA A 52 1.66 -2.23 1.82
CA ALA A 52 1.53 -2.96 0.57
C ALA A 52 2.24 -4.32 0.65
N ALA A 53 1.71 -5.34 -0.03
CA ALA A 53 2.36 -6.66 -0.08
C ALA A 53 2.15 -7.38 -1.41
N SER A 54 3.16 -8.10 -1.88
CA SER A 54 3.05 -9.00 -3.04
C SER A 54 4.12 -10.07 -3.00
N GLY A 55 3.85 -11.20 -3.66
CA GLY A 55 4.85 -12.25 -3.85
C GLY A 55 5.65 -12.02 -5.12
N THR A 56 6.93 -12.37 -5.17
CA THR A 56 7.80 -12.14 -6.34
C THR A 56 7.43 -13.02 -7.56
N ASP A 57 6.76 -14.15 -7.33
CA ASP A 57 6.22 -15.05 -8.37
C ASP A 57 4.70 -14.85 -8.61
N ASP A 58 4.11 -13.78 -8.04
CA ASP A 58 2.73 -13.39 -8.30
C ASP A 58 2.62 -12.71 -9.68
N PHE A 59 1.64 -13.08 -10.50
CA PHE A 59 1.45 -12.46 -11.81
C PHE A 59 1.18 -10.95 -11.74
N ALA A 60 0.68 -10.45 -10.61
CA ALA A 60 0.39 -9.03 -10.38
C ALA A 60 1.60 -8.24 -9.85
N TYR A 61 2.70 -8.92 -9.50
CA TYR A 61 3.84 -8.33 -8.80
C TYR A 61 4.48 -7.18 -9.57
N SER A 62 4.75 -7.37 -10.86
CA SER A 62 5.46 -6.37 -11.66
C SER A 62 4.70 -5.04 -11.73
N SER A 63 3.40 -5.08 -12.01
CA SER A 63 2.57 -3.87 -12.06
C SER A 63 2.31 -3.28 -10.68
N PHE A 64 2.20 -4.11 -9.64
CA PHE A 64 2.02 -3.65 -8.27
C PHE A 64 3.28 -2.94 -7.76
N LYS A 65 4.45 -3.56 -7.95
CA LYS A 65 5.75 -2.97 -7.63
C LYS A 65 5.97 -1.65 -8.35
N GLN A 66 5.64 -1.56 -9.65
CA GLN A 66 5.73 -0.29 -10.39
C GLN A 66 4.88 0.83 -9.77
N GLN A 67 3.67 0.54 -9.30
CA GLN A 67 2.87 1.54 -8.59
C GLN A 67 3.53 1.98 -7.29
N ILE A 68 4.00 1.04 -6.48
CA ILE A 68 4.61 1.34 -5.19
C ILE A 68 5.92 2.11 -5.37
N ASP A 69 6.76 1.70 -6.31
CA ASP A 69 8.01 2.40 -6.63
C ASP A 69 7.72 3.80 -7.17
N ALA A 70 6.69 4.00 -8.01
CA ALA A 70 6.28 5.35 -8.44
C ALA A 70 5.79 6.21 -7.26
N MET A 71 5.03 5.64 -6.32
CA MET A 71 4.60 6.35 -5.11
C MET A 71 5.78 6.77 -4.25
N ARG A 72 6.86 5.99 -4.15
CA ARG A 72 8.05 6.33 -3.32
C ARG A 72 8.80 7.55 -3.81
N GLU A 73 8.61 7.95 -5.06
CA GLU A 73 9.24 9.15 -5.63
C GLU A 73 8.45 10.43 -5.31
N GLU A 74 7.27 10.33 -4.69
CA GLU A 74 6.40 11.45 -4.34
C GLU A 74 6.59 11.89 -2.89
N ASP A 75 6.55 13.20 -2.65
CA ASP A 75 6.80 13.80 -1.32
C ASP A 75 5.77 13.38 -0.25
N VAL A 76 4.55 13.01 -0.63
CA VAL A 76 3.49 12.63 0.32
C VAL A 76 3.59 11.18 0.82
N PHE A 77 4.46 10.36 0.21
CA PHE A 77 4.64 8.95 0.56
C PHE A 77 6.05 8.71 1.10
N HIS A 78 6.17 8.70 2.42
CA HIS A 78 7.40 8.46 3.14
C HIS A 78 7.61 6.95 3.34
N TYR A 79 8.62 6.38 2.70
CA TYR A 79 8.93 4.97 2.88
C TYR A 79 9.61 4.71 4.23
N ALA A 80 9.04 3.83 5.05
CA ALA A 80 9.62 3.45 6.34
C ALA A 80 9.19 2.03 6.74
N ASP A 81 9.92 1.45 7.70
CA ASP A 81 9.60 0.17 8.32
C ASP A 81 8.84 0.32 9.67
N ASN A 82 8.24 1.48 9.90
CA ASN A 82 7.46 1.81 11.09
C ASN A 82 6.55 3.04 10.83
N GLU A 83 5.52 3.22 11.64
CA GLU A 83 4.55 4.33 11.50
C GLU A 83 5.10 5.70 11.93
N THR A 84 6.16 5.74 12.74
CA THR A 84 6.69 7.00 13.28
C THR A 84 7.57 7.75 12.28
N GLU A 85 8.19 7.03 11.35
CA GLU A 85 9.16 7.56 10.39
C GLU A 85 8.62 7.61 8.95
N GLY A 86 7.45 7.03 8.68
CA GLY A 86 6.83 7.09 7.37
C GLY A 86 5.42 6.49 7.30
N ASN A 87 4.87 6.43 6.10
CA ASN A 87 3.48 6.04 5.83
C ASN A 87 3.31 5.01 4.70
N LEU A 88 4.41 4.54 4.09
CA LEU A 88 4.38 3.56 3.02
C LEU A 88 5.42 2.46 3.27
N TYR A 89 4.97 1.21 3.15
CA TYR A 89 5.87 0.06 3.11
C TYR A 89 5.45 -0.96 2.08
N PHE A 90 6.42 -1.76 1.63
CA PHE A 90 6.18 -2.86 0.71
C PHE A 90 6.85 -4.14 1.19
N LEU A 91 6.03 -5.13 1.56
CA LEU A 91 6.47 -6.49 1.81
C LEU A 91 6.58 -7.26 0.49
N GLU A 92 7.81 -7.60 0.11
CA GLU A 92 8.12 -8.44 -1.05
C GLU A 92 8.41 -9.87 -0.58
N GLN A 93 7.44 -10.78 -0.77
CA GLN A 93 7.58 -12.18 -0.37
C GLN A 93 8.27 -12.99 -1.47
N GLU A 94 9.52 -13.36 -1.24
CA GLU A 94 10.28 -14.19 -2.16
C GLU A 94 9.58 -15.55 -2.40
N GLY A 95 9.40 -15.93 -3.66
CA GLY A 95 8.70 -17.14 -4.08
C GLY A 95 7.18 -17.14 -3.81
N GLY A 96 6.64 -16.00 -3.39
CA GLY A 96 5.21 -15.82 -3.16
C GLY A 96 4.44 -15.87 -4.48
N THR A 97 3.41 -16.72 -4.57
CA THR A 97 2.54 -16.85 -5.76
C THR A 97 1.14 -16.30 -5.47
N HIS A 98 0.33 -16.13 -6.52
CA HIS A 98 -1.03 -15.58 -6.38
C HIS A 98 -2.01 -16.58 -5.74
N ASN A 99 -1.97 -16.73 -4.41
CA ASN A 99 -2.83 -17.64 -3.67
C ASN A 99 -3.23 -17.11 -2.28
N GLY A 100 -4.31 -17.68 -1.74
CA GLY A 100 -4.89 -17.25 -0.46
C GLY A 100 -3.97 -17.44 0.74
N ARG A 101 -3.11 -18.47 0.76
CA ARG A 101 -2.19 -18.71 1.87
C ARG A 101 -1.15 -17.60 2.01
N TYR A 102 -0.66 -17.06 0.89
CA TYR A 102 0.25 -15.91 0.93
C TYR A 102 -0.51 -14.64 1.30
N ALA A 103 -1.71 -14.42 0.76
CA ALA A 103 -2.54 -13.28 1.13
C ALA A 103 -2.84 -13.24 2.65
N GLU A 104 -3.13 -14.38 3.28
CA GLU A 104 -3.32 -14.49 4.73
C GLU A 104 -2.05 -14.13 5.52
N GLN A 105 -0.87 -14.54 5.04
CA GLN A 105 0.40 -14.19 5.67
C GLN A 105 0.69 -12.69 5.57
N TYR A 106 0.41 -12.08 4.42
CA TYR A 106 0.58 -10.64 4.23
C TYR A 106 -0.33 -9.86 5.18
N PHE A 107 -1.58 -10.29 5.31
CA PHE A 107 -2.55 -9.69 6.22
C PHE A 107 -2.14 -9.86 7.69
N TYR A 108 -1.69 -11.05 8.09
CA TYR A 108 -1.14 -11.28 9.43
C TYR A 108 0.05 -10.35 9.72
N ASN A 109 1.01 -10.26 8.81
CA ASN A 109 2.19 -9.42 8.98
C ASN A 109 1.82 -7.93 9.06
N GLY A 110 0.91 -7.47 8.21
CA GLY A 110 0.42 -6.08 8.24
C GLY A 110 -0.31 -5.75 9.55
N LEU A 111 -1.16 -6.64 10.04
CA LEU A 111 -1.85 -6.47 11.33
C LEU A 111 -0.89 -6.45 12.53
N CYS A 112 0.22 -7.18 12.48
CA CYS A 112 1.25 -7.11 13.52
C CYS A 112 1.98 -5.78 13.54
N TRP A 113 1.83 -4.95 12.50
CA TRP A 113 2.62 -3.74 12.30
C TRP A 113 1.84 -2.47 12.55
N ILE A 114 0.54 -2.46 12.25
CA ILE A 114 -0.32 -1.31 12.51
C ILE A 114 -0.76 -1.22 13.98
N TRP A 115 -1.05 -0.01 14.47
CA TRP A 115 -1.42 0.31 15.87
C TRP A 115 -0.31 0.09 16.91
N ASN A 116 0.94 0.07 16.47
CA ASN A 116 2.09 0.05 17.37
C ASN A 116 2.61 1.48 17.56
N GLU A 117 1.93 2.25 18.41
CA GLU A 117 2.45 3.51 18.97
C GLU A 117 3.43 3.25 20.13
#